data_AF-A0A518ILY9-F1
#
_entry.id   AF-A0A518ILY9-F1
#
_cell.length_a   1.000
_cell.length_b   1.000
_cell.length_c   1.000
_cell.angle_alpha   90.00
_cell.angle_beta   90.00
_cell.angle_gamma   90.00
#
_symmetry.space_group_name_H-M   'P 1'
#
loop_
_entity.id
_entity.type
_entity.pdbx_description
1 polymer ?
#
loop_
_entity_poly.entity_id
_entity_poly.type
_entity_poly.pdbx_seq_one_letter_code
_entity_poly.pdbx_strand_id
1 'polypeptide(L)'
;MLSQVGKMALVGLAVAMLSQVAVDQAEAGYGGRQYYSSWSYQPSRSYHYTRYYYRPVVSSPTYSYHYCISYPSQPRYVYYYNPSSQQYWGRYDLQGTEGANYSLLAKKDRKKNLEDIPESAFPPPAAMPAIPGSKDGVAIEPIKEKPGDEPTDLPATK
;
A
#
# COMPACT_ATOMS: atom_id res chain seq x y z
N MET A 1 -8.54 70.41 45.73
CA MET A 1 -9.37 69.24 46.07
C MET A 1 -8.74 68.02 45.42
N LEU A 2 -8.07 67.18 46.22
CA LEU A 2 -7.56 65.87 45.83
C LEU A 2 -8.66 64.82 46.02
N SER A 3 -8.83 63.94 45.05
CA SER A 3 -9.47 62.61 45.18
C SER A 3 -9.14 61.85 43.89
N GLN A 4 -8.74 60.58 43.85
CA GLN A 4 -8.45 59.57 44.85
C GLN A 4 -7.58 58.51 44.18
N VAL A 5 -6.74 57.88 44.97
CA VAL A 5 -5.83 56.78 44.64
C VAL A 5 -6.60 55.51 44.28
N GLY A 6 -6.19 54.83 43.21
CA GLY A 6 -6.58 53.45 42.89
C GLY A 6 -5.34 52.62 42.61
N LYS A 7 -4.95 51.79 43.58
CA LYS A 7 -3.86 50.81 43.52
C LYS A 7 -4.20 49.71 42.52
N MET A 8 -3.19 49.13 41.86
CA MET A 8 -2.94 47.68 41.71
C MET A 8 -1.93 47.49 40.56
N ALA A 9 -0.68 47.19 40.88
CA ALA A 9 -0.14 45.84 41.07
C ALA A 9 0.51 45.33 39.76
N LEU A 10 1.84 45.39 39.76
CA LEU A 10 2.75 44.65 38.90
C LEU A 10 2.45 43.14 38.98
N VAL A 11 2.71 42.42 37.87
CA VAL A 11 3.52 41.18 37.78
C VAL A 11 2.97 40.23 36.69
N GLY A 12 3.85 39.92 35.72
CA GLY A 12 4.03 38.56 35.22
C GLY A 12 3.24 38.14 33.98
N LEU A 13 3.64 38.59 32.78
CA LEU A 13 3.24 37.89 31.55
C LEU A 13 4.17 36.68 31.34
N ALA A 14 3.76 35.53 31.88
CA ALA A 14 4.43 34.26 31.62
C ALA A 14 4.18 33.85 30.16
N VAL A 15 5.26 33.75 29.38
CA VAL A 15 5.26 33.16 28.04
C VAL A 15 5.07 31.65 28.20
N ALA A 16 3.82 31.20 28.16
CA ALA A 16 3.52 29.78 27.99
C ALA A 16 3.63 29.47 26.49
N MET A 17 4.81 28.98 26.07
CA MET A 17 4.95 28.30 24.79
C MET A 17 4.08 27.06 24.80
N LEU A 18 2.89 27.16 24.22
CA LEU A 18 2.09 26.00 23.83
C LEU A 18 2.81 25.36 22.64
N SER A 19 3.72 24.45 22.96
CA SER A 19 4.28 23.49 22.01
C SER A 19 3.10 22.78 21.33
N GLN A 20 2.92 23.08 20.05
CA GLN A 20 2.06 22.32 19.17
C GLN A 20 2.62 20.90 19.11
N VAL A 21 2.07 20.01 19.95
CA VAL A 21 2.20 18.59 19.69
C VAL A 21 1.25 18.34 18.52
N ALA A 22 1.77 18.52 17.30
CA ALA A 22 1.19 17.91 16.12
C ALA A 22 1.25 16.41 16.39
N VAL A 23 0.14 15.87 16.87
CA VAL A 23 -0.08 14.43 16.85
C VAL A 23 -0.27 14.12 15.36
N ASP A 24 0.83 13.85 14.66
CA ASP A 24 0.76 13.08 13.43
C ASP A 24 0.22 11.71 13.83
N GLN A 25 -1.11 11.59 13.84
CA GLN A 25 -1.72 10.28 13.69
C GLN A 25 -1.37 9.82 12.29
N ALA A 26 -0.25 9.10 12.19
CA ALA A 26 -0.07 8.11 11.14
C ALA A 26 -1.15 7.05 11.35
N GLU A 27 -2.36 7.37 10.90
CA GLU A 27 -3.44 6.41 10.82
C GLU A 27 -3.08 5.49 9.66
N ALA A 28 -2.50 4.33 9.97
CA ALA A 28 -2.56 3.16 9.11
C ALA A 28 -4.04 2.72 9.06
N GLY A 29 -4.87 3.56 8.43
CA GLY A 29 -6.31 3.45 8.40
C GLY A 29 -6.71 2.33 7.45
N TYR A 30 -7.01 1.17 8.02
CA TYR A 30 -7.94 0.24 7.38
C TYR A 30 -9.23 1.00 7.07
N GLY A 31 -9.42 1.43 5.80
CA GLY A 31 -10.53 2.32 5.42
C GLY A 31 -10.41 3.04 4.07
N GLY A 32 -9.22 3.06 3.45
CA GLY A 32 -8.99 3.68 2.14
C GLY A 32 -9.72 3.00 0.96
N ARG A 33 -9.64 3.55 -0.25
CA ARG A 33 -10.23 2.85 -1.42
C ARG A 33 -9.48 1.56 -1.77
N GLN A 34 -8.19 1.56 -1.46
CA GLN A 34 -7.25 0.47 -1.71
C GLN A 34 -6.15 0.51 -0.66
N TYR A 35 -5.53 -0.63 -0.37
CA TYR A 35 -4.37 -0.74 0.52
C TYR A 35 -3.67 -2.10 0.34
N TYR A 36 -2.43 -2.21 0.82
CA TYR A 36 -1.70 -3.46 0.93
C TYR A 36 -1.70 -3.93 2.39
N SER A 37 -1.78 -5.25 2.62
CA SER A 37 -1.48 -5.81 3.93
C SER A 37 0.03 -5.85 4.18
N SER A 38 0.43 -6.13 5.41
CA SER A 38 1.81 -6.50 5.73
C SER A 38 2.23 -7.76 4.95
N TRP A 39 3.53 -7.90 4.70
CA TRP A 39 4.10 -9.08 4.05
C TRP A 39 4.02 -10.31 4.96
N SER A 40 3.83 -11.47 4.34
CA SER A 40 3.80 -12.77 5.01
C SER A 40 4.62 -13.78 4.21
N TYR A 41 5.33 -14.68 4.89
CA TYR A 41 6.07 -15.76 4.25
C TYR A 41 5.25 -17.05 4.20
N GLN A 42 5.21 -17.72 3.06
CA GLN A 42 4.61 -19.04 2.89
C GLN A 42 5.72 -20.11 2.80
N PRO A 43 6.04 -20.81 3.90
CA PRO A 43 7.18 -21.72 3.94
C PRO A 43 7.04 -22.92 3.00
N SER A 44 5.82 -23.47 2.84
CA SER A 44 5.58 -24.67 2.03
C SER A 44 5.84 -24.49 0.53
N ARG A 45 5.83 -23.25 0.05
CA ARG A 45 6.03 -22.89 -1.36
C ARG A 45 7.14 -21.86 -1.56
N SER A 46 7.85 -21.54 -0.49
CA SER A 46 9.01 -20.65 -0.46
C SER A 46 8.81 -19.30 -1.16
N TYR A 47 7.75 -18.57 -0.81
CA TYR A 47 7.51 -17.21 -1.33
C TYR A 47 6.99 -16.25 -0.26
N HIS A 48 7.19 -14.96 -0.47
CA HIS A 48 6.56 -13.89 0.29
C HIS A 48 5.29 -13.44 -0.44
N TYR A 49 4.27 -13.05 0.31
CA TYR A 49 3.06 -12.47 -0.26
C TYR A 49 2.52 -11.33 0.60
N THR A 50 1.91 -10.35 -0.06
CA THR A 50 0.99 -9.38 0.52
C THR A 50 -0.34 -9.44 -0.23
N ARG A 51 -1.42 -9.02 0.41
CA ARG A 51 -2.73 -8.88 -0.23
C ARG A 51 -2.96 -7.42 -0.56
N TYR A 52 -3.23 -7.16 -1.84
CA TYR A 52 -3.72 -5.87 -2.30
C TYR A 52 -5.25 -5.87 -2.22
N TYR A 53 -5.80 -5.13 -1.27
CA TYR A 53 -7.24 -4.93 -1.09
C TYR A 53 -7.70 -3.70 -1.86
N TYR A 54 -8.86 -3.79 -2.51
CA TYR A 54 -9.46 -2.66 -3.21
C TYR A 54 -10.98 -2.73 -3.26
N ARG A 55 -11.60 -1.55 -3.35
CA ARG A 55 -13.01 -1.37 -3.70
C ARG A 55 -13.12 -0.93 -5.17
N PRO A 56 -13.78 -1.72 -6.04
CA PRO A 56 -13.91 -1.36 -7.47
C PRO A 56 -14.54 0.04 -7.64
N VAL A 57 -15.54 0.35 -6.84
CA VAL A 57 -16.19 1.67 -6.79
C VAL A 57 -16.23 2.19 -5.35
N VAL A 58 -16.22 3.50 -5.18
CA VAL A 58 -16.14 4.17 -3.86
C VAL A 58 -17.26 3.74 -2.90
N SER A 59 -18.46 3.51 -3.44
CA SER A 59 -19.64 3.08 -2.67
C SER A 59 -19.68 1.58 -2.35
N SER A 60 -18.72 0.77 -2.82
CA SER A 60 -18.71 -0.67 -2.52
C SER A 60 -18.51 -0.89 -1.02
N PRO A 61 -19.38 -1.65 -0.34
CA PRO A 61 -19.19 -1.97 1.07
C PRO A 61 -18.14 -3.05 1.30
N THR A 62 -17.73 -3.77 0.25
CA THR A 62 -16.82 -4.92 0.33
C THR A 62 -15.54 -4.68 -0.47
N TYR A 63 -14.44 -5.19 0.07
CA TYR A 63 -13.17 -5.27 -0.63
C TYR A 63 -13.08 -6.56 -1.44
N SER A 64 -12.56 -6.44 -2.65
CA SER A 64 -11.91 -7.53 -3.36
C SER A 64 -10.42 -7.49 -3.06
N TYR A 65 -9.70 -8.58 -3.36
CA TYR A 65 -8.25 -8.58 -3.21
C TYR A 65 -7.55 -9.38 -4.28
N HIS A 66 -6.31 -8.99 -4.55
CA HIS A 66 -5.34 -9.76 -5.33
C HIS A 66 -4.15 -10.12 -4.44
N TYR A 67 -3.48 -11.24 -4.75
CA TYR A 67 -2.20 -11.56 -4.15
C TYR A 67 -1.07 -10.87 -4.91
N CYS A 68 -0.14 -10.28 -4.19
CA CYS A 68 1.14 -9.80 -4.71
C CYS A 68 2.22 -10.71 -4.14
N ILE A 69 2.92 -11.44 -5.00
CA ILE A 69 3.77 -12.57 -4.63
C ILE A 69 5.21 -12.28 -5.06
N SER A 70 6.16 -12.40 -4.14
CA SER A 70 7.59 -12.29 -4.42
C SER A 70 8.28 -13.63 -4.17
N TYR A 71 9.05 -14.08 -5.15
CA TYR A 71 9.84 -15.30 -5.06
C TYR A 71 11.30 -14.95 -4.76
N PRO A 72 11.95 -15.56 -3.76
CA PRO A 72 13.37 -15.34 -3.47
C PRO A 72 14.29 -15.65 -4.66
N SER A 73 13.88 -16.57 -5.55
CA SER A 73 14.60 -16.89 -6.78
C SER A 73 14.54 -15.78 -7.85
N GLN A 74 13.60 -14.85 -7.73
CA GLN A 74 13.41 -13.72 -8.65
C GLN A 74 13.08 -12.43 -7.87
N PRO A 75 14.01 -11.94 -7.04
CA PRO A 75 13.73 -10.91 -6.03
C PRO A 75 13.43 -9.52 -6.62
N ARG A 76 13.65 -9.33 -7.93
CA ARG A 76 13.36 -8.09 -8.64
C ARG A 76 11.85 -7.86 -8.84
N TYR A 77 11.06 -8.94 -8.94
CA TYR A 77 9.68 -8.84 -9.39
C TYR A 77 8.67 -9.22 -8.30
N VAL A 78 7.56 -8.50 -8.27
CA VAL A 78 6.35 -8.89 -7.53
C VAL A 78 5.24 -9.22 -8.51
N TYR A 79 4.74 -10.44 -8.44
CA TYR A 79 3.75 -10.99 -9.35
C TYR A 79 2.33 -10.78 -8.80
N TYR A 80 1.43 -10.29 -9.64
CA TYR A 80 0.04 -10.05 -9.26
C TYR A 80 -0.82 -11.23 -9.70
N TYR A 81 -1.52 -11.84 -8.75
CA TYR A 81 -2.37 -13.00 -8.94
C TYR A 81 -3.81 -12.70 -8.49
N ASN A 82 -4.77 -12.96 -9.36
CA ASN A 82 -6.19 -12.81 -9.08
C ASN A 82 -6.74 -14.16 -8.56
N PRO A 83 -7.19 -14.24 -7.29
CA PRO A 83 -7.71 -15.49 -6.73
C PRO A 83 -9.05 -15.92 -7.33
N SER A 84 -9.87 -14.98 -7.79
CA SER A 84 -11.18 -15.26 -8.40
C SER A 84 -11.05 -15.90 -9.77
N SER A 85 -10.14 -15.41 -10.61
CA SER A 85 -9.87 -15.99 -11.94
C SER A 85 -8.76 -17.05 -11.92
N GLN A 86 -8.10 -17.24 -10.77
CA GLN A 86 -6.95 -18.12 -10.57
C GLN A 86 -5.83 -17.90 -11.60
N GLN A 87 -5.46 -16.65 -11.85
CA GLN A 87 -4.47 -16.31 -12.87
C GLN A 87 -3.54 -15.18 -12.43
N TYR A 88 -2.28 -15.30 -12.81
CA TYR A 88 -1.36 -14.18 -12.84
C TYR A 88 -1.77 -13.21 -13.96
N TRP A 89 -1.69 -11.92 -13.68
CA TRP A 89 -2.16 -10.90 -14.63
C TRP A 89 -1.18 -9.76 -14.85
N GLY A 90 -0.06 -9.73 -14.13
CA GLY A 90 1.04 -8.82 -14.36
C GLY A 90 2.14 -8.97 -13.33
N ARG A 91 3.17 -8.14 -13.46
CA ARG A 91 4.25 -8.03 -12.48
C ARG A 91 4.68 -6.59 -12.29
N TYR A 92 5.20 -6.31 -11.11
CA TYR A 92 5.81 -5.05 -10.74
C TYR A 92 7.33 -5.22 -10.59
N ASP A 93 8.10 -4.35 -11.20
CA ASP A 93 9.56 -4.28 -11.14
C ASP A 93 9.99 -3.35 -10.01
N LEU A 94 10.52 -3.93 -8.93
CA LEU A 94 11.00 -3.20 -7.75
C LEU A 94 12.24 -2.34 -8.03
N GLN A 95 12.89 -2.54 -9.18
CA GLN A 95 14.07 -1.79 -9.63
C GLN A 95 13.78 -0.96 -10.89
N GLY A 96 12.52 -0.92 -11.35
CA GLY A 96 12.11 -0.14 -12.50
C GLY A 96 12.08 1.37 -12.22
N THR A 97 11.92 2.16 -13.28
CA THR A 97 11.75 3.61 -13.17
C THR A 97 10.38 3.95 -12.62
N GLU A 98 10.30 4.85 -11.63
CA GLU A 98 9.05 5.31 -11.04
C GLU A 98 8.03 5.74 -12.12
N GLY A 99 6.80 5.23 -12.02
CA GLY A 99 5.76 5.46 -13.02
C GLY A 99 5.85 4.53 -14.25
N ALA A 100 6.88 3.68 -14.34
CA ALA A 100 7.08 2.68 -15.38
C ALA A 100 7.62 1.37 -14.76
N ASN A 101 6.89 0.85 -13.77
CA ASN A 101 7.28 -0.35 -13.03
C ASN A 101 6.39 -1.56 -13.32
N TYR A 102 5.28 -1.42 -14.04
CA TYR A 102 4.28 -2.48 -14.16
C TYR A 102 4.17 -3.06 -15.57
N SER A 103 4.36 -4.38 -15.69
CA SER A 103 4.11 -5.14 -16.91
C SER A 103 2.77 -5.87 -16.81
N LEU A 104 1.75 -5.37 -17.51
CA LEU A 104 0.43 -5.99 -17.56
C LEU A 104 0.38 -7.11 -18.61
N LEU A 105 0.05 -8.33 -18.19
CA LEU A 105 -0.08 -9.45 -19.14
C LEU A 105 -1.31 -9.29 -20.03
N ALA A 106 -1.12 -9.58 -21.32
CA ALA A 106 -2.22 -9.76 -22.26
C ALA A 106 -3.09 -10.94 -21.81
N LYS A 107 -4.42 -10.85 -22.04
CA LYS A 107 -5.38 -11.84 -21.51
C LYS A 107 -5.05 -13.29 -21.88
N LYS A 108 -4.53 -13.53 -23.09
CA LYS A 108 -4.17 -14.87 -23.58
C LYS A 108 -2.99 -15.51 -22.84
N ASP A 109 -2.13 -14.68 -22.27
CA ASP A 109 -0.89 -15.08 -21.60
C ASP A 109 -1.06 -15.18 -20.07
N ARG A 110 -2.25 -14.87 -19.56
CA ARG A 110 -2.59 -15.04 -18.14
C ARG A 110 -2.82 -16.52 -17.85
N LYS A 111 -1.99 -17.08 -16.97
CA LYS A 111 -2.04 -18.50 -16.58
C LYS A 111 -2.13 -18.65 -15.08
N LYS A 112 -2.53 -19.84 -14.65
CA LYS A 112 -2.64 -20.21 -13.24
C LYS A 112 -1.28 -20.32 -12.57
N ASN A 113 -0.33 -20.95 -13.25
CA ASN A 113 1.02 -21.11 -12.73
C ASN A 113 1.95 -20.10 -13.42
N LEU A 114 2.88 -19.54 -12.65
CA LEU A 114 3.82 -18.55 -13.17
C LEU A 114 4.81 -19.17 -14.16
N GLU A 115 5.20 -20.43 -13.95
CA GLU A 115 6.08 -21.21 -14.83
C GLU A 115 5.51 -21.42 -16.24
N ASP A 116 4.18 -21.36 -16.39
CA ASP A 116 3.50 -21.45 -17.68
C ASP A 116 3.52 -20.12 -18.46
N ILE A 117 4.06 -19.05 -17.87
CA ILE A 117 4.11 -17.70 -18.47
C ILE A 117 5.54 -17.42 -18.90
N PRO A 118 5.83 -17.42 -20.22
CA PRO A 118 7.19 -17.16 -20.68
C PRO A 118 7.59 -15.70 -20.40
N GLU A 119 8.88 -15.47 -20.18
CA GLU A 119 9.41 -14.12 -19.91
C GLU A 119 9.03 -13.11 -21.00
N SER A 120 8.97 -13.55 -22.27
CA SER A 120 8.57 -12.75 -23.43
C SER A 120 7.11 -12.33 -23.43
N ALA A 121 6.25 -12.93 -22.60
CA ALA A 121 4.85 -12.52 -22.45
C ALA A 121 4.70 -11.26 -21.59
N PHE A 122 5.71 -10.91 -20.77
CA PHE A 122 5.70 -9.68 -20.01
C PHE A 122 6.10 -8.51 -20.92
N PRO A 123 5.19 -7.58 -21.24
CA PRO A 123 5.54 -6.42 -22.05
C PRO A 123 6.50 -5.49 -21.29
N PRO A 124 7.10 -4.50 -21.97
CA PRO A 124 7.85 -3.45 -21.31
C PRO A 124 7.04 -2.82 -20.15
N PRO A 125 7.69 -2.51 -19.01
CA PRO A 125 7.04 -1.86 -17.89
C PRO A 125 6.39 -0.52 -18.29
N ALA A 126 5.23 -0.25 -17.70
CA ALA A 126 4.43 0.95 -17.88
C ALA A 126 3.85 1.42 -16.53
N ALA A 127 3.01 2.44 -16.58
CA ALA A 127 2.29 2.92 -15.40
C ALA A 127 1.38 1.84 -14.80
N MET A 128 1.10 1.96 -13.50
CA MET A 128 0.17 1.06 -12.80
C MET A 128 -1.20 1.12 -13.47
N PRO A 129 -1.86 -0.05 -13.70
CA PRO A 129 -3.17 -0.07 -14.31
C PRO A 129 -4.22 0.49 -13.33
N ALA A 130 -5.41 0.79 -13.86
CA ALA A 130 -6.56 1.13 -13.04
C ALA A 130 -6.95 -0.01 -12.08
N ILE A 131 -7.56 0.34 -10.95
CA ILE A 131 -8.18 -0.61 -10.03
C ILE A 131 -9.11 -1.54 -10.82
N PRO A 132 -9.01 -2.88 -10.66
CA PRO A 132 -9.83 -3.82 -11.41
C PRO A 132 -11.33 -3.55 -11.17
N GLY A 133 -12.08 -3.38 -12.25
CA GLY A 133 -13.51 -3.10 -12.20
C GLY A 133 -13.87 -1.65 -11.83
N SER A 134 -12.88 -0.77 -11.70
CA SER A 134 -13.14 0.67 -11.53
C SER A 134 -13.63 1.33 -12.81
N LYS A 135 -14.49 2.35 -12.64
CA LYS A 135 -14.98 3.23 -13.72
C LYS A 135 -14.37 4.63 -13.71
N ASP A 136 -13.72 5.03 -12.62
CA ASP A 136 -13.15 6.38 -12.45
C ASP A 136 -11.66 6.45 -12.81
N GLY A 137 -11.08 5.34 -13.27
CA GLY A 137 -9.71 5.30 -13.78
C GLY A 137 -8.61 5.43 -12.73
N VAL A 138 -8.94 5.46 -11.43
CA VAL A 138 -7.93 5.51 -10.37
C VAL A 138 -6.98 4.31 -10.49
N ALA A 139 -5.68 4.61 -10.53
CA ALA A 139 -4.62 3.62 -10.62
C ALA A 139 -4.48 2.82 -9.32
N ILE A 140 -4.02 1.59 -9.46
CA ILE A 140 -3.52 0.81 -8.33
C ILE A 140 -2.30 1.53 -7.75
N GLU A 141 -2.27 1.70 -6.43
CA GLU A 141 -1.10 2.26 -5.76
C GLU A 141 0.12 1.33 -5.94
N PRO A 142 1.32 1.88 -6.21
CA PRO A 142 2.52 1.07 -6.28
C PRO A 142 2.82 0.41 -4.93
N ILE A 143 3.56 -0.70 -4.97
CA ILE A 143 4.04 -1.36 -3.75
C ILE A 143 5.03 -0.42 -3.05
N LYS A 144 4.73 -0.08 -1.79
CA LYS A 144 5.54 0.84 -0.97
C LYS A 144 6.64 0.13 -0.17
N GLU A 145 6.39 -1.11 0.24
CA GLU A 145 7.28 -1.89 1.10
C GLU A 145 7.86 -3.10 0.36
N LYS A 146 9.14 -3.39 0.56
CA LYS A 146 9.79 -4.52 -0.10
C LYS A 146 9.45 -5.83 0.61
N PRO A 147 9.34 -6.95 -0.14
CA PRO A 147 9.19 -8.26 0.48
C PRO A 147 10.41 -8.61 1.33
N GLY A 148 10.19 -9.07 2.57
CA GLY A 148 11.26 -9.52 3.46
C GLY A 148 11.68 -8.50 4.52
N ASP A 149 11.10 -7.31 4.55
CA ASP A 149 11.05 -6.51 5.78
C ASP A 149 10.20 -7.28 6.81
N GLU A 150 10.71 -7.47 8.04
CA GLU A 150 10.00 -8.23 9.08
C GLU A 150 8.58 -7.67 9.29
N PRO A 151 7.56 -8.52 9.54
CA PRO A 151 6.21 -8.02 9.81
C PRO A 151 6.20 -7.19 11.10
N THR A 152 6.00 -5.87 11.01
CA THR A 152 5.86 -4.99 12.17
C THR A 152 4.51 -5.13 12.88
N ASP A 153 3.56 -5.88 12.30
CA ASP A 153 2.15 -5.88 12.72
C ASP A 153 1.63 -7.22 13.24
N LEU A 154 2.50 -8.14 13.67
CA LEU A 154 1.99 -9.28 14.45
C LEU A 154 1.72 -8.80 15.88
N PRO A 155 0.45 -8.79 16.38
CA PRO A 155 0.25 -8.73 17.81
C PRO A 155 0.93 -9.97 18.40
N ALA A 156 1.86 -9.75 19.34
CA ALA A 156 2.43 -10.81 20.15
C ALA A 156 1.27 -11.60 20.76
N THR A 157 1.13 -12.86 20.37
CA THR A 157 0.26 -13.81 21.06
C THR A 157 0.74 -13.90 22.50
N LYS A 158 -0.06 -13.36 23.42
CA LYS A 158 0.04 -13.67 24.85
C LYS A 158 -0.41 -15.10 25.10
#